data_AF-A0A0A3HYB6-F1
#
_entry.id   AF-A0A0A3HYB6-F1
#
_cell.length_a   1.000
_cell.length_b   1.000
_cell.length_c   1.000
_cell.angle_alpha   90.00
_cell.angle_beta   90.00
_cell.angle_gamma   90.00
#
_symmetry.space_group_name_H-M   'P 1'
#
loop_
_entity.id
_entity.type
_entity.pdbx_description
1 polymer ?
#
loop_
_entity_poly.entity_id
_entity_poly.type
_entity_poly.pdbx_seq_one_letter_code
_entity_poly.pdbx_strand_id
1 'polypeptide(L)'
;MSYSYLLIICLLMMITIALVMYYLGTKISYNYILYNASVSVGSGVIFFAVKMIVTMDTIGSIEQTLDMSIMVLLAIIWVIALIETFTVEIMENGREIKQYMKTVPVMIKTIEMKEIPFIAAKSFHSLSVKAKTILVKNKHTIKIQKWISEYNKN
;
A
#
# COMPACT_ATOMS: atom_id res chain seq x y z
N MET A 1 19.76 -43.63 10.33
CA MET A 1 18.42 -43.22 10.81
C MET A 1 17.38 -43.95 9.99
N SER A 2 16.25 -44.35 10.57
CA SER A 2 15.17 -44.99 9.78
C SER A 2 14.55 -43.96 8.81
N TYR A 3 14.28 -44.38 7.58
CA TYR A 3 13.60 -43.58 6.55
C TYR A 3 12.29 -42.95 7.07
N SER A 4 11.51 -43.71 7.84
CA SER A 4 10.27 -43.25 8.47
C SER A 4 10.49 -42.10 9.45
N TYR A 5 11.63 -42.09 10.16
CA TYR A 5 11.95 -41.03 11.12
C TYR A 5 12.26 -39.70 10.42
N LEU A 6 12.97 -39.76 9.29
CA LEU A 6 13.25 -38.58 8.46
C LEU A 6 11.96 -37.97 7.87
N LEU A 7 11.02 -38.82 7.42
CA LEU A 7 9.72 -38.35 6.93
C LEU A 7 8.92 -37.65 8.04
N ILE A 8 8.89 -38.21 9.25
CA ILE A 8 8.17 -37.62 10.39
C ILE A 8 8.77 -36.27 10.77
N ILE A 9 10.10 -36.14 10.78
CA ILE A 9 10.77 -34.86 11.03
C ILE A 9 10.38 -33.83 9.97
N CYS A 10 10.40 -34.21 8.69
CA CYS A 10 10.05 -33.32 7.59
C CYS A 10 8.60 -32.81 7.71
N LEU A 11 7.68 -33.72 8.07
CA LEU A 11 6.28 -33.40 8.30
C LEU A 11 6.08 -32.48 9.49
N LEU A 12 6.77 -32.74 10.62
CA LEU A 12 6.75 -31.86 11.79
C LEU A 12 7.27 -30.45 11.46
N MET A 13 8.39 -30.35 10.72
CA MET A 13 8.93 -29.05 10.28
C MET A 13 7.91 -28.27 9.45
N MET A 14 7.26 -28.91 8.47
CA MET A 14 6.22 -28.27 7.66
C MET A 14 5.04 -27.77 8.52
N ILE A 15 4.57 -28.56 9.48
CA ILE A 15 3.49 -28.16 10.39
C ILE A 15 3.93 -26.96 11.25
N THR A 16 5.13 -26.98 11.81
CA THR A 16 5.60 -25.86 12.65
C THR A 16 5.68 -24.55 11.86
N ILE A 17 6.18 -24.60 10.61
CA ILE A 17 6.26 -23.42 9.74
C ILE A 17 4.86 -22.90 9.41
N ALA A 18 3.93 -23.80 9.07
CA ALA A 18 2.54 -23.43 8.78
C ALA A 18 1.85 -22.78 10.00
N LEU A 19 2.09 -23.29 11.21
CA LEU A 19 1.56 -22.72 12.45
C LEU A 19 2.15 -21.34 12.76
N VAL A 20 3.46 -21.17 12.60
CA VAL A 20 4.13 -19.87 12.78
C VAL A 20 3.59 -18.85 11.78
N MET A 21 3.50 -19.21 10.50
CA MET A 21 2.95 -18.33 9.46
C MET A 21 1.47 -18.00 9.69
N TYR A 22 0.66 -18.95 10.16
CA TYR A 22 -0.73 -18.69 10.55
C TYR A 22 -0.82 -17.71 11.72
N TYR A 23 0.03 -17.88 12.73
CA TYR A 23 0.09 -16.96 13.86
C TYR A 23 0.51 -15.54 13.41
N LEU A 24 1.51 -15.42 12.54
CA LEU A 24 1.93 -14.13 11.98
C LEU A 24 0.81 -13.47 11.15
N GLY A 25 0.10 -14.26 10.33
CA GLY A 25 -1.01 -13.79 9.51
C GLY A 25 -2.20 -13.27 10.33
N THR A 26 -2.50 -13.89 11.47
CA THR A 26 -3.58 -13.44 12.34
C THR A 26 -3.23 -12.22 13.18
N LYS A 27 -1.95 -12.00 13.51
CA LYS A 27 -1.52 -10.93 14.44
C LYS A 27 -0.96 -9.67 13.77
N ILE A 28 -0.31 -9.79 12.60
CA ILE A 28 0.44 -8.68 12.00
C ILE A 28 -0.33 -8.03 10.86
N SER A 29 -0.69 -8.81 9.84
CA SER A 29 -1.44 -8.31 8.70
C SER A 29 -2.07 -9.45 7.93
N TYR A 30 -3.30 -9.22 7.45
CA TYR A 30 -4.06 -10.17 6.64
C TYR A 30 -3.30 -10.59 5.38
N ASN A 31 -2.43 -9.73 4.84
CA ASN A 31 -1.61 -10.03 3.67
C ASN A 31 -0.67 -11.21 3.93
N TYR A 32 -0.21 -11.45 5.17
CA TYR A 32 0.64 -12.59 5.50
C TYR A 32 -0.09 -13.94 5.44
N ILE A 33 -1.42 -13.96 5.60
CA ILE A 33 -2.21 -15.19 5.45
C ILE A 33 -2.14 -15.70 4.01
N LEU A 34 -2.10 -14.77 3.05
CA LEU A 34 -2.05 -15.08 1.62
C LEU A 34 -0.75 -15.81 1.21
N TYR A 35 0.35 -15.50 1.88
CA TYR A 35 1.65 -16.15 1.66
C TYR A 35 1.82 -17.44 2.46
N ASN A 36 0.91 -17.76 3.38
CA ASN A 36 1.10 -18.88 4.29
C ASN A 36 1.24 -20.19 3.50
N ALA A 37 0.31 -20.46 2.58
CA ALA A 37 0.33 -21.69 1.77
C ALA A 37 1.59 -21.80 0.90
N SER A 38 1.98 -20.73 0.20
CA SER A 38 3.15 -20.74 -0.69
C SER A 38 4.47 -20.87 0.08
N VAL A 39 4.60 -20.21 1.24
CA VAL A 39 5.79 -20.30 2.10
C VAL A 39 5.87 -21.63 2.83
N SER A 40 4.75 -22.13 3.39
CA SER A 40 4.74 -23.39 4.13
C SER A 40 5.02 -24.57 3.21
N VAL A 41 4.34 -24.65 2.06
CA VAL A 41 4.56 -25.73 1.09
C VAL A 41 5.93 -25.57 0.43
N GLY A 42 6.36 -24.35 0.12
CA GLY A 42 7.69 -24.08 -0.44
C GLY A 42 8.83 -24.51 0.47
N SER A 43 8.70 -24.27 1.79
CA SER A 43 9.65 -24.80 2.76
C SER A 43 9.70 -26.33 2.74
N GLY A 44 8.54 -27.00 2.59
CA GLY A 44 8.44 -28.44 2.43
C GLY A 44 9.17 -28.96 1.19
N VAL A 45 9.02 -28.29 0.04
CA VAL A 45 9.75 -28.62 -1.20
C VAL A 45 11.26 -28.55 -0.96
N ILE A 46 11.75 -27.48 -0.33
CA ILE A 46 13.18 -27.30 -0.03
C ILE A 46 13.68 -28.41 0.90
N PHE A 47 12.95 -28.68 1.99
CA PHE A 47 13.34 -29.74 2.94
C PHE A 47 13.36 -31.13 2.28
N PHE A 48 12.39 -31.45 1.43
CA PHE A 48 12.36 -32.71 0.70
C PHE A 48 13.48 -32.82 -0.34
N ALA A 49 13.78 -31.73 -1.04
CA ALA A 49 14.89 -31.68 -2.00
C ALA A 49 16.24 -31.91 -1.29
N VAL A 50 16.47 -31.24 -0.16
CA VAL A 50 17.69 -31.45 0.66
C VAL A 50 17.74 -32.87 1.18
N LYS A 51 16.63 -33.40 1.71
CA LYS A 51 16.54 -34.80 2.17
C LYS A 51 16.93 -35.77 1.04
N MET A 52 16.35 -35.62 -0.15
CA MET A 52 16.66 -36.45 -1.32
C MET A 52 18.15 -36.41 -1.67
N ILE A 53 18.77 -35.24 -1.72
CA ILE A 53 20.20 -35.09 -2.04
C ILE A 53 21.06 -35.77 -0.99
N VAL A 54 20.75 -35.61 0.29
CA VAL A 54 21.52 -36.18 1.41
C VAL A 54 21.38 -37.69 1.49
N THR A 55 20.20 -38.24 1.15
CA THR A 55 19.94 -39.68 1.29
C THR A 55 20.15 -40.49 0.02
N MET A 56 20.41 -39.86 -1.13
CA MET A 56 20.43 -40.48 -2.46
C MET A 56 21.23 -41.78 -2.56
N ASP A 57 22.38 -41.87 -1.87
CA ASP A 57 23.27 -43.04 -1.93
C ASP A 57 23.03 -44.07 -0.81
N THR A 58 22.10 -43.79 0.12
CA THR A 58 21.93 -44.56 1.36
C THR A 58 20.61 -45.31 1.47
N ILE A 59 19.64 -44.97 0.63
CA ILE A 59 18.27 -45.53 0.66
C ILE A 59 18.04 -46.51 -0.49
N GLY A 60 17.11 -47.43 -0.30
CA GLY A 60 16.71 -48.39 -1.33
C GLY A 60 16.01 -47.72 -2.51
N SER A 61 16.01 -48.40 -3.66
CA SER A 61 15.38 -47.91 -4.90
C SER A 61 13.88 -47.59 -4.74
N ILE A 62 13.17 -48.36 -3.91
CA ILE A 62 11.75 -48.13 -3.61
C ILE A 62 11.55 -46.81 -2.86
N GLU A 63 12.37 -46.54 -1.85
CA GLU A 63 12.31 -45.33 -1.02
C GLU A 63 12.64 -44.09 -1.85
N GLN A 64 13.64 -44.21 -2.74
CA GLN A 64 14.00 -43.13 -3.66
C GLN A 64 12.88 -42.81 -4.66
N THR A 65 12.17 -43.83 -5.16
CA THR A 65 11.02 -43.64 -6.05
C THR A 65 9.86 -42.95 -5.31
N LEU A 66 9.60 -43.34 -4.06
CA LEU A 66 8.61 -42.69 -3.22
C LEU A 66 8.96 -41.22 -2.97
N ASP A 67 10.21 -40.92 -2.59
CA ASP A 67 10.66 -39.54 -2.39
C ASP A 67 10.49 -38.69 -3.64
N MET A 68 10.82 -39.23 -4.81
CA MET A 68 10.65 -38.53 -6.09
C MET A 68 9.17 -38.23 -6.35
N SER A 69 8.28 -39.19 -6.10
CA SER A 69 6.83 -38.98 -6.26
C SER A 69 6.28 -37.91 -5.31
N ILE A 70 6.73 -37.92 -4.04
CA ILE A 70 6.31 -36.95 -3.04
C ILE A 70 6.80 -35.56 -3.42
N MET A 71 8.05 -35.44 -3.86
CA MET A 71 8.64 -34.18 -4.31
C MET A 71 7.85 -33.59 -5.47
N VAL A 72 7.56 -34.39 -6.51
CA VAL A 72 6.77 -33.92 -7.67
C VAL A 72 5.39 -33.43 -7.24
N LEU A 73 4.71 -34.16 -6.35
CA LEU A 73 3.40 -33.76 -5.85
C LEU A 73 3.47 -32.46 -5.04
N LEU A 74 4.47 -32.32 -4.15
CA LEU A 74 4.71 -31.08 -3.41
C LEU A 74 5.02 -29.90 -4.34
N ALA A 75 5.84 -30.12 -5.37
CA ALA A 75 6.22 -29.08 -6.32
C ALA A 75 4.99 -28.57 -7.11
N ILE A 76 4.09 -29.47 -7.54
CA ILE A 76 2.85 -29.08 -8.22
C ILE A 76 1.97 -28.23 -7.30
N ILE A 77 1.74 -28.68 -6.07
CA ILE A 77 0.93 -27.95 -5.09
C ILE A 77 1.56 -26.58 -4.80
N TRP A 78 2.89 -26.52 -4.70
CA TRP A 78 3.61 -25.28 -4.46
C TRP A 78 3.45 -24.28 -5.61
N VAL A 79 3.55 -24.73 -6.87
CA VAL A 79 3.34 -23.88 -8.04
C VAL A 79 1.91 -23.33 -8.08
N ILE A 80 0.91 -24.17 -7.80
CA ILE A 80 -0.50 -23.72 -7.72
C ILE A 80 -0.65 -22.64 -6.64
N ALA A 81 -0.09 -22.86 -5.45
CA ALA A 81 -0.12 -21.89 -4.35
C ALA A 81 0.59 -20.58 -4.73
N LEU A 82 1.72 -20.64 -5.44
CA LEU A 82 2.41 -19.44 -5.94
C LEU A 82 1.55 -18.64 -6.92
N ILE A 83 0.89 -19.32 -7.86
CA ILE A 83 0.00 -18.68 -8.84
C ILE A 83 -1.17 -18.01 -8.12
N GLU A 84 -1.76 -18.67 -7.12
CA GLU A 84 -2.85 -18.10 -6.32
C GLU A 84 -2.38 -16.84 -5.58
N THR A 85 -1.26 -16.92 -4.85
CA THR A 85 -0.70 -15.77 -4.12
C THR A 85 -0.41 -14.61 -5.07
N PHE A 86 0.23 -14.88 -6.21
CA PHE A 86 0.56 -13.86 -7.21
C PHE A 86 -0.68 -13.20 -7.82
N THR A 87 -1.73 -14.00 -8.09
CA THR A 87 -2.98 -13.50 -8.66
C THR A 87 -3.67 -12.54 -7.69
N VAL A 88 -3.76 -12.91 -6.41
CA VAL A 88 -4.40 -12.06 -5.40
C VAL A 88 -3.61 -10.77 -5.18
N GLU A 89 -2.27 -10.84 -5.16
CA GLU A 89 -1.45 -9.65 -4.99
C GLU A 89 -1.59 -8.65 -6.16
N ILE A 90 -1.65 -9.15 -7.41
CA ILE A 90 -1.96 -8.30 -8.57
C ILE A 90 -3.35 -7.67 -8.43
N MET A 91 -4.34 -8.43 -7.98
CA MET A 91 -5.70 -7.95 -7.83
C MET A 91 -5.82 -6.87 -6.75
N GLU A 92 -5.14 -7.03 -5.61
CA GLU A 92 -5.13 -6.04 -4.52
C GLU A 92 -4.41 -4.76 -4.93
N ASN A 93 -3.18 -4.86 -5.44
CA ASN A 93 -2.41 -3.69 -5.92
C ASN A 93 -3.13 -2.97 -7.08
N GLY A 94 -3.74 -3.72 -7.99
CA GLY A 94 -4.52 -3.15 -9.09
C GLY A 94 -5.76 -2.38 -8.59
N ARG A 95 -6.39 -2.84 -7.50
CA ARG A 95 -7.53 -2.16 -6.89
C ARG A 95 -7.10 -0.86 -6.19
N GLU A 96 -5.99 -0.87 -5.49
CA GLU A 96 -5.43 0.33 -4.83
C GLU A 96 -5.06 1.41 -5.84
N ILE A 97 -4.39 1.03 -6.95
CA ILE A 97 -4.03 1.96 -8.03
C ILE A 97 -5.30 2.55 -8.67
N LYS A 98 -6.31 1.73 -8.95
CA LYS A 98 -7.59 2.21 -9.51
C LYS A 98 -8.31 3.16 -8.56
N GLN A 99 -8.24 2.91 -7.25
CA GLN A 99 -8.86 3.75 -6.23
C GLN A 99 -8.12 5.09 -6.06
N TYR A 100 -6.78 5.07 -6.11
CA TYR A 100 -5.95 6.28 -6.17
C TYR A 100 -6.24 7.12 -7.42
N MET A 101 -6.29 6.51 -8.60
CA MET A 101 -6.61 7.23 -9.84
C MET A 101 -8.02 7.84 -9.84
N LYS A 102 -8.97 7.29 -9.08
CA LYS A 102 -10.32 7.85 -8.94
C LYS A 102 -10.38 9.00 -7.93
N THR A 103 -9.55 8.99 -6.88
CA THR A 103 -9.57 10.00 -5.81
C THR A 103 -8.72 11.23 -6.13
N VAL A 104 -7.59 11.08 -6.83
CA VAL A 104 -6.72 12.19 -7.25
C VAL A 104 -7.48 13.28 -8.04
N PRO A 105 -8.25 12.99 -9.09
CA PRO A 105 -8.98 14.05 -9.82
C PRO A 105 -10.07 14.71 -8.98
N VAL A 106 -10.66 14.01 -8.02
CA VAL A 106 -11.66 14.59 -7.10
C VAL A 106 -10.98 15.54 -6.11
N MET A 107 -9.80 15.18 -5.59
CA MET A 107 -9.01 16.06 -4.73
C MET A 107 -8.51 17.29 -5.47
N ILE A 108 -7.98 17.14 -6.69
CA ILE A 108 -7.56 18.28 -7.53
C ILE A 108 -8.75 19.22 -7.78
N LYS A 109 -9.91 18.67 -8.13
CA LYS A 109 -11.12 19.46 -8.39
C LYS A 109 -11.67 20.17 -7.14
N THR A 110 -11.48 19.59 -5.95
CA THR A 110 -11.87 20.24 -4.68
C THR A 110 -10.87 21.29 -4.21
N ILE A 111 -9.58 21.13 -4.51
CA ILE A 111 -8.54 22.15 -4.26
C ILE A 111 -8.81 23.37 -5.15
N GLU A 112 -9.05 23.17 -6.45
CA GLU A 112 -9.37 24.26 -7.37
C GLU A 112 -10.65 25.02 -6.96
N MET A 113 -11.71 24.33 -6.56
CA MET A 113 -12.96 24.99 -6.14
C MET A 113 -12.85 25.72 -4.79
N LYS A 114 -11.85 25.42 -3.95
CA LYS A 114 -11.65 26.10 -2.66
C LYS A 114 -10.73 27.31 -2.76
N GLU A 115 -9.78 27.29 -3.69
CA GLU A 115 -8.82 28.40 -3.89
C GLU A 115 -9.41 29.56 -4.71
N ILE A 116 -10.22 29.30 -5.74
CA ILE A 116 -10.85 30.34 -6.57
C ILE A 116 -11.71 31.31 -5.73
N PRO A 117 -12.62 30.86 -4.84
CA PRO A 117 -13.41 31.79 -4.02
C PRO A 117 -12.57 32.50 -2.96
N PHE A 118 -11.49 31.89 -2.45
CA PHE A 118 -10.63 32.52 -1.45
C PHE A 118 -9.76 33.63 -2.04
N ILE A 119 -9.16 33.40 -3.22
CA ILE A 119 -8.37 34.40 -3.94
C ILE A 119 -9.26 35.55 -4.43
N ALA A 120 -10.45 35.24 -4.95
CA ALA A 120 -11.44 36.24 -5.34
C ALA A 120 -11.92 37.07 -4.13
N ALA A 121 -12.26 36.43 -3.00
CA ALA A 121 -12.68 37.15 -1.80
C ALA A 121 -11.59 38.10 -1.26
N LYS A 122 -10.31 37.66 -1.29
CA LYS A 122 -9.17 38.47 -0.86
C LYS A 122 -8.92 39.65 -1.79
N SER A 123 -9.03 39.45 -3.10
CA SER A 123 -8.84 40.53 -4.08
C SER A 123 -9.95 41.58 -3.97
N PHE A 124 -11.22 41.16 -3.87
CA PHE A 124 -12.37 42.05 -3.67
C PHE A 124 -12.26 42.85 -2.35
N HIS A 125 -11.85 42.22 -1.27
CA HIS A 125 -11.64 42.91 0.01
C HIS A 125 -10.53 43.98 -0.11
N SER A 126 -9.41 43.67 -0.76
CA SER A 126 -8.31 44.61 -0.94
C SER A 126 -8.67 45.82 -1.83
N LEU A 127 -9.48 45.60 -2.88
CA LEU A 127 -10.01 46.65 -3.74
C LEU A 127 -11.01 47.54 -3.00
N SER A 128 -11.91 46.95 -2.23
CA SER A 128 -12.87 47.68 -1.40
C SER A 128 -12.19 48.58 -0.36
N VAL A 129 -11.14 48.07 0.30
CA VAL A 129 -10.37 48.87 1.27
C VAL A 129 -9.64 50.02 0.57
N LYS A 130 -8.95 49.78 -0.56
CA LYS A 130 -8.29 50.84 -1.34
C LYS A 130 -9.28 51.90 -1.83
N ALA A 131 -10.44 51.49 -2.33
CA ALA A 131 -11.48 52.41 -2.77
C ALA A 131 -12.01 53.29 -1.62
N LYS A 132 -12.24 52.71 -0.44
CA LYS A 132 -12.61 53.47 0.76
C LYS A 132 -11.53 54.48 1.17
N THR A 133 -10.25 54.08 1.15
CA THR A 133 -9.15 55.00 1.50
C THR A 133 -9.05 56.17 0.51
N ILE A 134 -9.22 55.92 -0.79
CA ILE A 134 -9.21 56.97 -1.81
C ILE A 134 -10.40 57.93 -1.62
N LEU A 135 -11.60 57.41 -1.37
CA LEU A 135 -12.79 58.23 -1.11
C LEU A 135 -12.63 59.11 0.14
N VAL A 136 -12.09 58.56 1.23
CA VAL A 136 -11.83 59.31 2.46
C VAL A 136 -10.76 60.38 2.23
N LYS A 137 -9.69 60.06 1.51
CA LYS A 137 -8.63 61.01 1.18
C LYS A 137 -9.16 62.16 0.31
N ASN A 138 -9.99 61.84 -0.68
CA ASN A 138 -10.61 62.83 -1.55
C ASN A 138 -11.58 63.74 -0.77
N LYS A 139 -12.36 63.19 0.16
CA LYS A 139 -13.25 63.97 1.03
C LYS A 139 -12.48 64.94 1.94
N HIS A 140 -11.32 64.53 2.45
CA HIS A 140 -10.45 65.42 3.23
C HIS A 140 -9.80 66.52 2.38
N THR A 141 -9.33 66.21 1.17
CA THR A 141 -8.79 67.23 0.26
C THR A 141 -9.82 68.27 -0.16
N ILE A 142 -11.07 67.85 -0.43
CA ILE A 142 -12.17 68.78 -0.72
C ILE A 142 -12.46 69.68 0.48
N LYS A 143 -12.43 69.13 1.71
CA LYS A 143 -12.65 69.91 2.94
C LYS A 143 -11.52 70.92 3.19
N ILE A 144 -10.27 70.55 2.93
CA ILE A 144 -9.09 71.43 3.05
C ILE A 144 -9.14 72.55 2.01
N GLN A 145 -9.47 72.25 0.75
CA GLN A 145 -9.63 73.28 -0.29
C GLN A 145 -10.73 74.28 0.04
N LYS A 146 -11.83 73.83 0.63
CA LYS A 146 -12.92 74.70 1.07
C LYS A 146 -12.50 75.63 2.22
N TRP A 147 -11.73 75.12 3.18
CA TRP A 147 -11.17 75.95 4.27
C TRP A 147 -10.17 76.99 3.76
N ILE A 148 -9.31 76.64 2.79
CA ILE A 148 -8.35 77.59 2.19
C ILE A 148 -9.07 78.71 1.43
N SER A 149 -10.17 78.41 0.73
CA SER A 149 -10.92 79.44 0.00
C SER A 149 -11.73 80.37 0.92
N GLU A 150 -12.18 79.87 2.07
CA GLU A 150 -12.82 80.69 3.11
C GLU A 150 -11.81 81.59 3.84
N TYR A 151 -10.58 81.12 4.07
CA TYR A 151 -9.51 81.93 4.67
C TYR A 151 -9.03 83.07 3.74
N ASN A 152 -8.89 82.81 2.43
CA ASN A 152 -8.48 83.84 1.47
C ASN A 152 -9.56 84.90 1.14
N LYS A 153 -10.76 84.79 1.70
CA LYS A 153 -11.86 85.75 1.52
C LYS A 153 -12.02 86.74 2.68
N ASN A 154 -11.30 86.54 3.79
CA ASN A 154 -11.20 87.49 4.91
C ASN A 154 -9.85 88.21 4.86
#